data_AF-B2D0A9-F1
#
_entry.id   AF-B2D0A9-F1
#
_cell.length_a   1.000
_cell.length_b   1.000
_cell.length_c   1.000
_cell.angle_alpha   90.00
_cell.angle_beta   90.00
_cell.angle_gamma   90.00
#
_symmetry.space_group_name_H-M   'P 1'
#
loop_
_entity.id
_entity.type
_entity.pdbx_description
1 polymer ?
#
loop_
_entity_poly.entity_id
_entity_poly.type
_entity_poly.pdbx_seq_one_letter_code
_entity_poly.pdbx_strand_id
1 'polypeptide(L)'
;FIFEEEPIFCDSWDDDGYEYDAAVPVLNCRLRDVQQKSLVLSDPCELKALHLNGPNLRQQVVFSMSFVLGEGNDSKTPVALGIKGKNLYLTCVMKGDKPTLQLESVDPKN
;
A
#
# COMPACT_ATOMS: atom_id res chain seq x y z
N PHE A 1 49.89 8.74 14.21
CA PHE A 1 48.55 8.88 14.81
C PHE A 1 47.57 8.17 13.89
N ILE A 2 47.13 6.98 14.31
CA ILE A 2 46.09 6.21 13.63
C ILE A 2 44.79 6.58 14.34
N PHE A 3 43.77 6.96 13.59
CA PHE A 3 42.46 7.31 14.13
C PHE A 3 41.81 6.01 14.60
N GLU A 4 41.54 5.88 15.91
CA GLU A 4 40.69 4.81 16.44
C GLU A 4 39.26 5.33 16.42
N GLU A 5 38.40 4.68 15.62
CA GLU A 5 36.99 5.04 15.49
C GLU A 5 36.24 4.48 16.70
N GLU A 6 35.71 5.35 17.56
CA GLU A 6 34.93 4.93 18.72
C GLU A 6 33.54 4.44 18.30
N PRO A 7 33.03 3.33 18.88
CA PRO A 7 31.70 2.84 18.59
C PRO A 7 30.64 3.80 19.13
N ILE A 8 29.74 4.25 18.24
CA ILE A 8 28.57 5.04 18.62
C ILE A 8 27.54 4.09 19.23
N PHE A 9 27.31 4.20 20.54
CA PHE A 9 26.23 3.52 21.23
C PHE A 9 24.96 4.36 21.13
N CYS A 10 24.00 3.89 20.32
CA CYS A 10 22.68 4.51 20.18
C CYS A 10 21.78 4.13 21.35
N ASP A 11 22.01 4.73 22.52
CA ASP A 11 21.25 4.44 23.74
C ASP A 11 20.12 5.44 24.03
N SER A 12 19.84 6.38 23.11
CA SER A 12 18.73 7.33 23.20
C SER A 12 17.94 7.29 21.90
N TRP A 13 17.07 6.29 21.76
CA TRP A 13 15.94 6.40 20.85
C TRP A 13 14.87 7.09 21.68
N ASP A 14 15.04 8.40 21.87
CA ASP A 14 13.88 9.21 22.17
C ASP A 14 12.92 9.02 20.99
N ASP A 15 11.64 8.86 21.31
CA ASP A 15 10.54 8.62 20.38
C ASP A 15 10.17 9.94 19.67
N ASP A 16 11.18 10.70 19.23
CA ASP A 16 11.01 11.92 18.44
C ASP A 16 10.89 11.55 16.96
N GLY A 17 9.64 11.51 16.51
CA GLY A 17 9.22 11.13 15.18
C GLY A 17 10.11 11.70 14.07
N TYR A 18 10.93 10.83 13.49
CA TYR A 18 11.69 11.10 12.29
C TYR A 18 10.73 11.49 11.15
N GLU A 19 10.66 12.77 10.81
CA GLU A 19 10.00 13.23 9.60
C GLU A 19 10.86 12.79 8.40
N TYR A 20 10.34 11.84 7.63
CA TYR A 20 10.99 11.36 6.42
C TYR A 20 10.71 12.36 5.28
N ASP A 21 11.68 13.23 4.96
CA ASP A 21 11.56 14.22 3.87
C ASP A 21 11.46 13.61 2.47
N ALA A 22 11.73 12.31 2.33
CA ALA A 22 11.64 11.62 1.05
C ALA A 22 10.20 11.28 0.71
N ALA A 23 9.81 11.53 -0.56
CA ALA A 23 8.51 11.12 -1.06
C ALA A 23 8.29 9.61 -0.88
N VAL A 24 7.08 9.23 -0.45
CA VAL A 24 6.71 7.83 -0.22
C VAL A 24 6.98 7.00 -1.47
N PRO A 25 7.78 5.91 -1.41
CA PRO A 25 8.05 5.07 -2.56
C PRO A 25 6.77 4.40 -3.07
N VAL A 26 6.56 4.39 -4.39
CA VAL A 26 5.36 3.79 -5.02
C VAL A 26 5.75 2.83 -6.15
N LEU A 27 5.17 1.64 -6.14
CA LEU A 27 5.27 0.64 -7.20
C LEU A 27 3.90 0.41 -7.85
N ASN A 28 3.84 0.51 -9.18
CA ASN A 28 2.63 0.14 -9.93
C ASN A 28 2.61 -1.37 -10.17
N CYS A 29 1.54 -2.04 -9.75
CA CYS A 29 1.42 -3.49 -9.88
C CYS A 29 -0.01 -3.94 -10.24
N ARG A 30 -0.14 -5.19 -10.68
CA ARG A 30 -1.42 -5.86 -10.90
C ARG A 30 -1.45 -7.10 -10.02
N LEU A 31 -2.58 -7.33 -9.36
CA LEU A 31 -2.78 -8.49 -8.51
C LEU A 31 -3.66 -9.53 -9.22
N ARG A 32 -3.32 -10.80 -9.00
CA ARG A 32 -4.14 -11.95 -9.35
C ARG A 32 -4.23 -12.87 -8.14
N ASP A 33 -5.38 -13.49 -7.95
CA ASP A 33 -5.53 -14.50 -6.91
C ASP A 33 -4.87 -15.83 -7.32
N VAL A 34 -4.84 -16.78 -6.39
CA VAL A 34 -4.26 -18.12 -6.60
C VAL A 34 -4.97 -18.92 -7.71
N GLN A 35 -6.19 -18.55 -8.07
CA GLN A 35 -6.97 -19.14 -9.15
C GLN A 35 -6.82 -18.39 -10.48
N GLN A 36 -5.85 -17.47 -10.58
CA GLN A 36 -5.60 -16.63 -11.76
C GLN A 36 -6.74 -15.66 -12.10
N LYS A 37 -7.60 -15.30 -11.13
CA LYS A 37 -8.60 -14.24 -11.33
C LYS A 37 -7.95 -12.87 -11.23
N SER A 38 -8.31 -12.00 -12.17
CA SER A 38 -7.90 -10.60 -12.19
C SER A 38 -8.91 -9.74 -11.43
N LEU A 39 -8.44 -8.67 -10.80
CA LEU A 39 -9.30 -7.69 -10.14
C LEU A 39 -9.76 -6.63 -11.15
N VAL A 40 -11.05 -6.33 -11.19
CA VAL A 40 -11.65 -5.22 -11.94
C VAL A 40 -12.45 -4.32 -11.01
N LEU A 41 -12.64 -3.07 -11.40
CA LEU A 41 -13.52 -2.13 -10.72
C LEU A 41 -14.90 -2.17 -11.40
N SER A 42 -15.94 -2.65 -10.71
CA SER A 42 -17.30 -2.79 -11.28
C SER A 42 -18.22 -1.62 -10.95
N ASP A 43 -18.13 -1.14 -9.72
CA ASP A 43 -18.88 -0.02 -9.16
C ASP A 43 -17.86 1.02 -8.66
N PRO A 44 -18.24 2.29 -8.45
CA PRO A 44 -17.28 3.35 -8.13
C PRO A 44 -16.34 2.99 -6.96
N CYS A 45 -16.80 2.16 -6.03
CA CYS A 45 -16.07 1.73 -4.85
C CYS A 45 -16.09 0.20 -4.61
N GLU A 46 -16.26 -0.64 -5.65
CA GLU A 46 -16.26 -2.11 -5.50
C GLU A 46 -15.31 -2.81 -6.48
N LEU A 47 -14.47 -3.71 -5.93
CA LEU A 47 -13.59 -4.60 -6.70
C LEU A 47 -14.21 -6.00 -6.84
N LYS A 48 -14.18 -6.54 -8.06
CA LYS A 48 -14.61 -7.92 -8.35
C LYS A 48 -13.45 -8.72 -8.94
N ALA A 49 -13.38 -10.00 -8.57
CA ALA A 49 -12.38 -10.93 -9.08
C ALA A 49 -13.00 -11.84 -10.16
N LEU A 50 -12.44 -11.81 -11.37
CA LEU A 50 -12.89 -12.66 -12.48
C LEU A 50 -11.76 -13.07 -13.42
N HIS A 51 -11.97 -14.20 -14.11
CA HIS A 51 -11.09 -14.61 -15.21
C HIS A 51 -11.30 -13.68 -16.40
N LEU A 52 -10.25 -12.93 -16.74
CA LEU A 52 -10.23 -12.04 -17.90
C LEU A 52 -9.47 -12.70 -19.05
N ASN A 53 -10.01 -12.61 -20.26
CA ASN A 53 -9.38 -13.13 -21.46
C ASN A 53 -9.31 -12.07 -22.57
N GLY A 54 -8.24 -12.14 -23.37
CA GLY A 54 -8.09 -11.34 -24.59
C GLY A 54 -8.21 -9.83 -24.33
N PRO A 55 -9.06 -9.10 -25.10
CA PRO A 55 -9.21 -7.65 -24.96
C PRO A 55 -9.65 -7.18 -23.56
N ASN A 56 -10.36 -8.03 -22.80
CA ASN A 56 -10.87 -7.69 -21.48
C ASN A 56 -9.77 -7.56 -20.41
N LEU A 57 -8.54 -8.04 -20.68
CA LEU A 57 -7.38 -7.84 -19.79
C LEU A 57 -7.04 -6.36 -19.53
N ARG A 58 -7.51 -5.45 -20.40
CA ARG A 58 -7.36 -3.99 -20.21
C ARG A 58 -8.21 -3.45 -19.06
N GLN A 59 -9.24 -4.18 -18.64
CA GLN A 59 -10.12 -3.80 -17.52
C GLN A 59 -9.51 -4.12 -16.16
N GLN A 60 -8.38 -4.86 -16.13
CA GLN A 60 -7.71 -5.19 -14.88
C GLN A 60 -7.19 -3.93 -14.20
N VAL A 61 -7.48 -3.82 -12.91
CA VAL A 61 -7.00 -2.74 -12.05
C VAL A 61 -5.49 -2.76 -11.96
N VAL A 62 -4.89 -1.58 -12.08
CA VAL A 62 -3.50 -1.32 -11.73
C VAL A 62 -3.50 -0.61 -10.38
N PHE A 63 -2.81 -1.19 -9.40
CA PHE A 63 -2.64 -0.62 -8.07
C PHE A 63 -1.38 0.23 -8.02
N SER A 64 -1.46 1.34 -7.28
CA SER A 64 -0.32 2.08 -6.75
C SER A 64 -0.03 1.55 -5.34
N MET A 65 0.97 0.69 -5.22
CA MET A 65 1.43 0.14 -3.94
C MET A 65 2.46 1.09 -3.34
N SER A 66 2.09 1.75 -2.24
CA SER A 66 2.94 2.72 -1.55
C SER A 66 3.55 2.08 -0.30
N PHE A 67 4.85 2.23 -0.08
CA PHE A 67 5.56 1.66 1.06
C PHE A 67 5.52 2.66 2.21
N VAL A 68 4.67 2.40 3.21
CA VAL A 68 4.39 3.33 4.31
C VAL A 68 5.16 2.95 5.57
N LEU A 69 5.32 3.89 6.50
CA LEU A 69 5.87 3.59 7.82
C LEU A 69 4.87 2.76 8.64
N GLY A 70 5.39 1.82 9.43
CA GLY A 70 4.59 0.96 10.30
C GLY A 70 5.41 -0.22 10.83
N GLU A 71 4.85 -0.99 11.76
CA GLU A 71 5.49 -2.20 12.28
C GLU A 71 5.64 -3.25 11.17
N GLY A 72 6.83 -3.29 10.58
CA GLY A 72 7.28 -4.29 9.64
C GLY A 72 8.36 -5.19 10.22
N ASN A 73 8.64 -6.29 9.55
CA ASN A 73 9.85 -7.10 9.77
C ASN A 73 10.34 -7.64 8.42
N ASP A 74 11.44 -8.39 8.39
CA ASP A 74 12.02 -8.92 7.15
C ASP A 74 11.05 -9.72 6.26
N SER A 75 9.95 -10.23 6.83
CA SER A 75 8.90 -10.99 6.13
C SER A 75 7.59 -10.21 5.89
N LYS A 76 7.46 -9.00 6.45
CA LYS A 76 6.23 -8.20 6.43
C LYS A 76 6.53 -6.75 6.17
N THR A 77 6.12 -6.27 5.00
CA THR A 77 6.27 -4.87 4.60
C THR A 77 4.92 -4.15 4.66
N PRO A 78 4.79 -3.09 5.47
CA PRO A 78 3.58 -2.27 5.49
C PRO A 78 3.40 -1.53 4.15
N VAL A 79 2.21 -1.64 3.58
CA VAL A 79 1.87 -0.99 2.30
C VAL A 79 0.47 -0.41 2.31
N ALA A 80 0.30 0.70 1.60
CA ALA A 80 -1.01 1.22 1.21
C ALA A 80 -1.30 0.87 -0.25
N LEU A 81 -2.52 0.41 -0.53
CA LEU A 81 -2.95 0.02 -1.88
C LEU A 81 -3.96 1.03 -2.41
N GLY A 82 -3.50 1.88 -3.33
CA GLY A 82 -4.34 2.81 -4.10
C GLY A 82 -4.65 2.30 -5.50
N ILE A 83 -5.67 2.84 -6.15
CA ILE A 83 -5.99 2.55 -7.56
C ILE A 83 -5.30 3.58 -8.46
N LYS A 84 -4.44 3.14 -9.38
CA LYS A 84 -3.69 4.06 -10.25
C LYS A 84 -4.62 4.98 -11.05
N GLY A 85 -4.34 6.28 -11.00
CA GLY A 85 -5.12 7.31 -11.71
C GLY A 85 -6.47 7.63 -11.08
N LYS A 86 -6.72 7.15 -9.85
CA LYS A 86 -7.90 7.48 -9.05
C LYS A 86 -7.45 7.77 -7.62
N ASN A 87 -8.16 8.66 -6.93
CA ASN A 87 -7.90 8.92 -5.51
C ASN A 87 -8.66 7.92 -4.63
N LEU A 88 -8.57 6.63 -4.96
CA LEU A 88 -9.27 5.55 -4.25
C LEU A 88 -8.26 4.63 -3.60
N TYR A 89 -8.44 4.36 -2.31
CA TYR A 89 -7.59 3.48 -1.52
C TYR A 89 -8.39 2.34 -0.90
N LEU A 90 -7.76 1.17 -0.77
CA LEU A 90 -8.30 0.09 0.02
C LEU A 90 -8.17 0.41 1.50
N THR A 91 -9.30 0.49 2.20
CA THR A 91 -9.36 0.76 3.64
C THR A 91 -10.14 -0.33 4.36
N CYS A 92 -9.75 -0.59 5.61
CA CYS A 92 -10.45 -1.53 6.49
C CYS A 92 -11.17 -0.71 7.56
N VAL A 93 -12.50 -0.85 7.63
CA VAL A 93 -13.34 -0.13 8.59
C VAL A 93 -14.25 -1.10 9.33
N MET A 94 -14.70 -0.73 10.53
CA MET A 94 -15.76 -1.46 11.23
C MET A 94 -17.12 -1.03 10.68
N LYS A 95 -17.90 -1.98 10.14
CA LYS A 95 -19.31 -1.78 9.79
C LYS A 95 -20.17 -2.56 10.78
N GLY A 96 -20.69 -1.84 11.78
CA GLY A 96 -21.19 -2.49 13.00
C GLY A 96 -20.05 -3.25 13.68
N ASP A 97 -20.28 -4.52 13.98
CA ASP A 97 -19.29 -5.37 14.66
C ASP A 97 -18.39 -6.17 13.70
N LYS A 98 -18.37 -5.81 12.40
CA LYS A 98 -17.64 -6.57 11.37
C LYS A 98 -16.53 -5.73 10.70
N PRO A 99 -15.25 -6.18 10.74
CA PRO A 99 -14.21 -5.58 9.93
C PRO A 99 -14.50 -5.83 8.45
N THR A 100 -14.54 -4.74 7.69
CA THR A 100 -14.97 -4.76 6.29
C THR A 100 -13.97 -3.99 5.44
N LEU A 101 -13.51 -4.62 4.36
CA LEU A 101 -12.70 -3.99 3.33
C LEU A 101 -13.60 -3.13 2.43
N GLN A 102 -13.17 -1.91 2.11
CA GLN A 102 -13.85 -1.02 1.18
C GLN A 102 -12.86 -0.20 0.35
N LEU A 103 -13.37 0.45 -0.70
CA LEU A 103 -12.64 1.52 -1.38
C LEU A 103 -13.14 2.87 -0.85
N GLU A 104 -12.20 3.74 -0.52
CA GLU A 104 -12.47 5.07 0.03
C GLU A 104 -11.79 6.14 -0.81
N SER A 105 -12.52 7.24 -1.05
CA SER A 105 -12.00 8.39 -1.77
C SER A 105 -11.23 9.29 -0.82
N VAL A 106 -10.02 9.68 -1.21
CA VAL A 106 -9.18 10.63 -0.45
C VAL A 106 -9.04 11.95 -1.22
N ASP A 107 -8.84 13.05 -0.50
CA ASP A 107 -8.50 14.33 -1.14
C ASP A 107 -7.07 14.24 -1.72
N PRO A 108 -6.87 14.53 -3.02
CA PRO A 108 -5.53 14.53 -3.62
C PRO A 108 -4.60 15.63 -3.08
N LYS A 109 -5.10 16.57 -2.26
CA LYS A 109 -4.31 17.65 -1.68
C LYS A 109 -4.43 17.66 -0.16
N ASN A 110 -3.50 16.98 0.50
CA ASN A 110 -3.01 17.36 1.82
C ASN A 110 -1.49 17.48 1.74
#